data_AF-A0A936C3J4-F1
#
_entry.id   AF-A0A936C3J4-F1
#
_cell.length_a   1.000
_cell.length_b   1.000
_cell.length_c   1.000
_cell.angle_alpha   90.00
_cell.angle_beta   90.00
_cell.angle_gamma   90.00
#
_symmetry.space_group_name_H-M   'P 1'
#
loop_
_entity.id
_entity.type
_entity.pdbx_description
1 polymer ?
#
loop_
_entity_poly.entity_id
_entity_poly.type
_entity_poly.pdbx_seq_one_letter_code
_entity_poly.pdbx_strand_id
1 'polypeptide(L)'
;MDNSAGFSHRFVLRRFLFQLDTRTTRQSRPAGSDPRQHRIVSDAQWHEFRKWLIEAQSETGDRPKFVLSGSVIAPFHRETSRYRDSSGRDMYHYTRRDDSWQGYQKSLEDLVDLIVENGIQNVVFLCGDYHASMTTTLEFGSGDPAENHKARSLRAYCVVASGLYSPLPFANTRLDELVHDTRGDTVYGGDRRYTVRTCAGRTLDYKMDNATEKSGFTILDVEKTGQGWRLTVDVRDTNGAQVKINTYPL
;
A
#
# COMPACT_ATOMS: atom_id res chain seq x y z
N MET A 1 -9.24 25.25 33.43
CA MET A 1 -8.48 24.20 32.72
C MET A 1 -9.51 23.39 31.96
N ASP A 2 -9.67 23.67 30.68
CA ASP A 2 -10.58 22.93 29.81
C ASP A 2 -9.72 21.93 29.03
N ASN A 3 -9.93 20.65 29.29
CA ASN A 3 -9.05 19.56 28.85
C ASN A 3 -9.79 18.62 27.89
N SER A 4 -10.64 19.16 27.02
CA SER A 4 -11.17 18.41 25.89
C SER A 4 -10.19 18.54 24.71
N ALA A 5 -9.29 17.58 24.56
CA ALA A 5 -8.59 17.37 23.30
C ALA A 5 -9.60 16.89 22.25
N GLY A 6 -10.32 17.82 21.64
CA GLY A 6 -11.20 17.55 20.51
C GLY A 6 -10.37 17.37 19.25
N PHE A 7 -10.28 16.15 18.72
CA PHE A 7 -9.73 15.90 17.38
C PHE A 7 -10.65 16.57 16.34
N SER A 8 -10.26 17.78 15.93
CA SER A 8 -11.02 18.57 14.97
C SER A 8 -10.33 18.44 13.61
N HIS A 9 -10.99 17.79 12.65
CA HIS A 9 -10.50 17.70 11.27
C HIS A 9 -11.46 18.43 10.32
N ARG A 10 -10.90 19.20 9.38
CA ARG A 10 -11.64 19.85 8.28
C ARG A 10 -11.02 19.42 6.97
N PHE A 11 -11.82 18.82 6.09
CA PHE A 11 -11.42 18.46 4.73
C PHE A 11 -12.25 19.26 3.71
N VAL A 12 -11.59 19.83 2.70
CA VAL A 12 -12.25 20.32 1.48
C VAL A 12 -11.51 19.66 0.32
N LEU A 13 -12.08 18.59 -0.22
CA LEU A 13 -11.42 17.76 -1.22
C LEU A 13 -12.31 17.67 -2.46
N ARG A 14 -11.85 18.23 -3.59
CA ARG A 14 -12.45 17.95 -4.90
C ARG A 14 -11.66 16.79 -5.54
N ARG A 15 -12.20 15.58 -5.47
CA ARG A 15 -11.80 14.34 -6.20
C ARG A 15 -10.36 13.81 -6.03
N PHE A 16 -9.56 14.34 -5.12
CA PHE A 16 -8.18 13.88 -4.87
C PHE A 16 -8.02 12.64 -4.01
N LEU A 17 -9.08 12.25 -3.31
CA LEU A 17 -8.96 11.39 -2.14
C LEU A 17 -10.11 10.40 -2.09
N PHE A 18 -9.78 9.14 -1.86
CA PHE A 18 -10.72 8.05 -1.65
C PHE A 18 -10.40 7.35 -0.33
N GLN A 19 -11.40 7.02 0.46
CA GLN A 19 -11.22 6.31 1.72
C GLN A 19 -11.72 4.88 1.59
N LEU A 20 -10.86 3.93 1.93
CA LEU A 20 -11.19 2.51 2.05
C LEU A 20 -11.50 2.16 3.51
N ASP A 21 -12.58 1.43 3.72
CA ASP A 21 -12.91 0.79 4.99
C ASP A 21 -12.43 -0.67 4.96
N THR A 22 -11.13 -0.84 5.23
CA THR A 22 -10.44 -2.14 5.27
C THR A 22 -10.68 -2.93 6.57
N ARG A 23 -11.48 -2.38 7.50
CA ARG A 23 -11.69 -2.97 8.83
C ARG A 23 -13.09 -3.55 8.99
N THR A 24 -14.13 -2.77 8.69
CA THR A 24 -15.52 -3.19 8.94
C THR A 24 -16.13 -3.94 7.76
N THR A 25 -15.65 -3.67 6.54
CA THR A 25 -16.25 -4.26 5.32
C THR A 25 -15.44 -5.42 4.73
N ARG A 26 -14.34 -5.82 5.37
CA ARG A 26 -13.50 -6.93 4.92
C ARG A 26 -14.28 -8.24 4.91
N GLN A 27 -14.10 -9.02 3.85
CA GLN A 27 -14.79 -10.29 3.71
C GLN A 27 -14.17 -11.33 4.65
N SER A 28 -15.01 -12.14 5.30
CA SER A 28 -14.52 -13.26 6.10
C SER A 28 -13.77 -14.26 5.23
N ARG A 29 -12.69 -14.84 5.76
CA ARG A 29 -11.86 -15.86 5.11
C ARG A 29 -12.01 -17.19 5.87
N PRO A 30 -12.98 -18.07 5.54
CA PRO A 30 -13.20 -19.36 6.23
C PRO A 30 -12.00 -20.31 6.11
N ALA A 31 -11.86 -21.27 7.03
CA ALA A 31 -10.77 -22.26 6.98
C ALA A 31 -10.79 -23.02 5.66
N GLY A 32 -9.64 -23.13 5.00
CA GLY A 32 -9.51 -23.84 3.72
C GLY A 32 -10.03 -23.11 2.48
N SER A 33 -10.58 -21.90 2.60
CA SER A 33 -10.97 -21.12 1.42
C SER A 33 -9.77 -20.60 0.64
N ASP A 34 -9.95 -20.42 -0.68
CA ASP A 34 -8.93 -19.83 -1.55
C ASP A 34 -8.77 -18.33 -1.20
N PRO A 35 -7.55 -17.85 -0.90
CA PRO A 35 -7.31 -16.44 -0.58
C PRO A 35 -7.66 -15.47 -1.71
N ARG A 36 -7.81 -15.95 -2.95
CA ARG A 36 -8.23 -15.17 -4.12
C ARG A 36 -9.75 -15.02 -4.24
N GLN A 37 -10.52 -15.59 -3.31
CA GLN A 37 -11.98 -15.44 -3.27
C GLN A 37 -12.44 -14.31 -2.33
N HIS A 38 -11.53 -13.73 -1.56
CA HIS A 38 -11.89 -12.79 -0.49
C HIS A 38 -11.18 -11.45 -0.63
N ARG A 39 -11.92 -10.38 -0.35
CA ARG A 39 -11.42 -9.01 -0.42
C ARG A 39 -11.25 -8.35 0.93
N ILE A 40 -10.31 -7.41 1.00
CA ILE A 40 -10.09 -6.58 2.19
C ILE A 40 -11.18 -5.51 2.37
N VAL A 41 -11.97 -5.25 1.33
CA VAL A 41 -13.14 -4.37 1.35
C VAL A 41 -14.34 -5.09 0.72
N SER A 42 -15.56 -4.59 0.94
CA SER A 42 -16.73 -5.13 0.25
C SER A 42 -16.64 -5.00 -1.27
N ASP A 43 -17.35 -5.86 -2.02
CA ASP A 43 -17.39 -5.77 -3.49
C ASP A 43 -17.97 -4.44 -3.98
N ALA A 44 -18.97 -3.88 -3.27
CA ALA A 44 -19.54 -2.58 -3.57
C ALA A 44 -18.50 -1.46 -3.43
N GLN A 45 -17.73 -1.46 -2.33
CA GLN A 45 -16.67 -0.48 -2.13
C GLN A 45 -15.53 -0.66 -3.14
N TRP A 46 -15.17 -1.90 -3.46
CA TRP A 46 -14.18 -2.19 -4.51
C TRP A 46 -14.61 -1.63 -5.87
N HIS A 47 -15.88 -1.79 -6.23
CA HIS A 47 -16.44 -1.24 -7.46
C HIS A 47 -16.31 0.29 -7.51
N GLU A 48 -16.70 0.98 -6.45
CA GLU A 48 -16.59 2.44 -6.35
C GLU A 48 -15.13 2.91 -6.37
N PHE A 49 -14.24 2.21 -5.67
CA PHE A 49 -12.80 2.51 -5.69
C PHE A 49 -12.21 2.38 -7.10
N ARG A 50 -12.50 1.29 -7.79
CA ARG A 50 -12.07 1.06 -9.18
C ARG A 50 -12.56 2.17 -10.09
N LYS A 51 -13.86 2.48 -10.03
CA LYS A 51 -14.48 3.53 -10.83
C LYS A 51 -13.82 4.88 -10.57
N TRP A 52 -13.69 5.28 -9.31
CA TRP A 52 -13.07 6.53 -8.93
C TRP A 52 -11.62 6.64 -9.43
N LEU A 53 -10.82 5.58 -9.31
CA LEU A 53 -9.40 5.63 -9.67
C LEU A 53 -9.21 5.76 -11.19
N ILE A 54 -10.04 5.08 -11.99
CA ILE A 54 -10.08 5.20 -13.45
C ILE A 54 -10.53 6.60 -13.86
N GLU A 55 -11.63 7.10 -13.28
CA GLU A 55 -12.14 8.45 -13.55
C GLU A 55 -11.07 9.50 -13.20
N ALA A 56 -10.44 9.41 -12.03
CA ALA A 56 -9.39 10.32 -11.60
C ALA A 56 -8.19 10.34 -12.55
N GLN A 57 -7.74 9.17 -13.03
CA GLN A 57 -6.67 9.10 -14.03
C GLN A 57 -7.10 9.71 -15.37
N SER A 58 -8.32 9.43 -15.83
CA SER A 58 -8.81 9.94 -17.12
C SER A 58 -9.04 11.46 -17.13
N GLU A 59 -9.54 12.03 -16.03
CA GLU A 59 -9.93 13.43 -15.96
C GLU A 59 -8.78 14.35 -15.53
N THR A 60 -7.90 13.86 -14.65
CA THR A 60 -6.84 14.69 -14.04
C THR A 60 -5.43 14.23 -14.40
N GLY A 61 -5.30 13.18 -15.20
CA GLY A 61 -4.03 12.62 -15.64
C GLY A 61 -3.17 12.22 -14.45
N ASP A 62 -1.92 12.66 -14.49
CA ASP A 62 -0.88 12.28 -13.53
C ASP A 62 -0.92 13.14 -12.26
N ARG A 63 -2.06 13.76 -11.97
CA ARG A 63 -2.28 14.39 -10.69
C ARG A 63 -2.24 13.34 -9.57
N PRO A 64 -1.70 13.68 -8.38
CA PRO A 64 -1.66 12.76 -7.25
C PRO A 64 -3.06 12.31 -6.83
N LYS A 65 -3.18 11.02 -6.51
CA LYS A 65 -4.42 10.34 -6.09
C LYS A 65 -4.17 9.73 -4.72
N PHE A 66 -4.82 10.25 -3.68
CA PHE A 66 -4.64 9.78 -2.31
C PHE A 66 -5.68 8.72 -1.97
N VAL A 67 -5.23 7.60 -1.40
CA VAL A 67 -6.10 6.52 -0.95
C VAL A 67 -5.86 6.30 0.53
N LEU A 68 -6.82 6.64 1.39
CA LEU A 68 -6.72 6.27 2.80
C LEU A 68 -7.09 4.82 2.97
N SER A 69 -6.26 4.08 3.67
CA SER A 69 -6.47 2.68 3.98
C SER A 69 -6.18 2.44 5.45
N GLY A 70 -7.11 1.82 6.17
CA GLY A 70 -6.87 1.44 7.57
C GLY A 70 -5.86 0.31 7.74
N SER A 71 -5.45 -0.33 6.63
CA SER A 71 -4.54 -1.47 6.59
C SER A 71 -3.42 -1.23 5.59
N VAL A 72 -2.22 -1.74 5.87
CA VAL A 72 -1.04 -1.50 5.04
C VAL A 72 -1.10 -2.30 3.73
N ILE A 73 -0.77 -1.65 2.62
CA ILE A 73 -0.64 -2.28 1.29
C ILE A 73 0.72 -2.96 1.17
N ALA A 74 1.79 -2.24 1.53
CA ALA A 74 3.16 -2.71 1.61
C ALA A 74 3.94 -1.81 2.61
N PRO A 75 4.98 -2.30 3.30
CA PRO A 75 5.63 -3.59 3.11
C PRO A 75 4.83 -4.75 3.72
N PHE A 76 5.17 -5.97 3.33
CA PHE A 76 4.65 -7.22 3.86
C PHE A 76 5.43 -7.68 5.09
N HIS A 77 4.75 -8.40 5.98
CA HIS A 77 5.39 -9.21 7.00
C HIS A 77 6.18 -10.37 6.36
N ARG A 78 7.32 -10.72 6.96
CA ARG A 78 8.17 -11.85 6.56
C ARG A 78 7.50 -13.19 6.80
N GLU A 79 6.62 -13.28 7.80
CA GLU A 79 5.86 -14.49 8.04
C GLU A 79 4.87 -14.69 6.89
N THR A 80 5.18 -15.69 6.06
CA THR A 80 4.33 -16.07 4.94
C THR A 80 3.98 -17.53 5.00
N SER A 81 2.82 -17.84 4.43
CA SER A 81 2.34 -19.19 4.20
C SER A 81 2.55 -19.54 2.73
N ARG A 82 2.99 -20.78 2.46
CA ARG A 82 2.98 -21.31 1.10
C ARG A 82 1.55 -21.72 0.74
N TYR A 83 0.98 -21.07 -0.25
CA TYR A 83 -0.29 -21.47 -0.85
C TYR A 83 -0.06 -21.92 -2.29
N ARG A 84 -0.80 -22.91 -2.80
CA ARG A 84 -0.77 -23.27 -4.22
C ARG A 84 -2.04 -22.81 -4.88
N ASP A 85 -1.89 -21.99 -5.92
CA ASP A 85 -3.01 -21.55 -6.72
C ASP A 85 -3.60 -22.70 -7.57
N SER A 86 -4.74 -22.45 -8.18
CA SER A 86 -5.45 -23.42 -9.02
C SER A 86 -4.68 -23.87 -10.26
N SER A 87 -3.64 -23.13 -10.66
CA SER A 87 -2.71 -23.50 -11.74
C SER A 87 -1.48 -24.28 -11.22
N GLY A 88 -1.42 -24.58 -9.92
CA GLY A 88 -0.33 -25.29 -9.27
C GLY A 88 0.89 -24.42 -8.94
N ARG A 89 0.80 -23.09 -9.15
CA ARG A 89 1.87 -22.14 -8.82
C ARG A 89 1.87 -21.84 -7.33
N ASP A 90 3.06 -21.77 -6.77
CA ASP A 90 3.22 -21.45 -5.36
C ASP A 90 3.16 -19.92 -5.14
N MET A 91 2.42 -19.52 -4.13
CA MET A 91 2.23 -18.14 -3.67
C MET A 91 2.88 -18.00 -2.31
N TYR A 92 4.00 -17.30 -2.28
CA TYR A 92 4.89 -17.26 -1.13
C TYR A 92 4.77 -16.01 -0.27
N HIS A 93 3.96 -15.03 -0.69
CA HIS A 93 3.77 -13.75 0.00
C HIS A 93 2.50 -13.71 0.84
N TYR A 94 1.55 -14.63 0.64
CA TYR A 94 0.29 -14.68 1.36
C TYR A 94 0.48 -15.16 2.81
N THR A 95 -0.26 -14.59 3.76
CA THR A 95 -0.42 -15.16 5.09
C THR A 95 -1.86 -14.99 5.57
N ARG A 96 -2.42 -16.09 6.07
CA ARG A 96 -3.80 -16.14 6.54
C ARG A 96 -4.02 -15.40 7.85
N ARG A 97 -2.97 -15.33 8.68
CA ARG A 97 -2.99 -14.65 9.98
C ARG A 97 -2.91 -13.14 9.83
N ASP A 98 -2.37 -12.68 8.72
CA ASP A 98 -2.29 -11.28 8.40
C ASP A 98 -3.66 -10.76 7.99
N ASP A 99 -4.02 -9.61 8.55
CA ASP A 99 -5.29 -8.96 8.34
C ASP A 99 -5.19 -7.63 7.58
N SER A 100 -3.99 -7.34 7.05
CA SER A 100 -3.69 -6.31 6.05
C SER A 100 -3.86 -6.84 4.63
N TRP A 101 -3.48 -6.06 3.61
CA TRP A 101 -3.63 -6.43 2.21
C TRP A 101 -2.89 -7.72 1.85
N GLN A 102 -1.78 -8.03 2.53
CA GLN A 102 -1.03 -9.28 2.38
C GLN A 102 -1.90 -10.53 2.59
N GLY A 103 -2.90 -10.43 3.47
CA GLY A 103 -3.87 -11.48 3.72
C GLY A 103 -5.02 -11.55 2.70
N TYR A 104 -5.20 -10.56 1.83
CA TYR A 104 -6.31 -10.48 0.90
C TYR A 104 -5.81 -10.45 -0.54
N GLN A 105 -5.35 -11.62 -0.97
CA GLN A 105 -4.66 -11.77 -2.23
C GLN A 105 -5.46 -11.27 -3.43
N LYS A 106 -6.77 -11.53 -3.44
CA LYS A 106 -7.66 -11.01 -4.48
C LYS A 106 -7.55 -9.49 -4.64
N SER A 107 -7.48 -8.77 -3.52
CA SER A 107 -7.45 -7.30 -3.54
C SER A 107 -6.11 -6.78 -4.03
N LEU A 108 -5.00 -7.42 -3.65
CA LEU A 108 -3.67 -7.11 -4.18
C LEU A 108 -3.59 -7.36 -5.69
N GLU A 109 -4.02 -8.53 -6.16
CA GLU A 109 -3.99 -8.85 -7.60
C GLU A 109 -4.86 -7.90 -8.41
N ASP A 110 -6.12 -7.69 -7.99
CA ASP A 110 -7.03 -6.81 -8.68
C ASP A 110 -6.54 -5.34 -8.65
N LEU A 111 -5.81 -4.91 -7.61
CA LEU A 111 -5.19 -3.59 -7.54
C LEU A 111 -4.05 -3.45 -8.56
N VAL A 112 -3.18 -4.46 -8.65
CA VAL A 112 -2.07 -4.49 -9.61
C VAL A 112 -2.60 -4.49 -11.03
N ASP A 113 -3.59 -5.35 -11.31
CA ASP A 113 -4.24 -5.40 -12.61
C ASP A 113 -4.89 -4.06 -12.96
N LEU A 114 -5.65 -3.46 -12.01
CA LEU A 114 -6.27 -2.15 -12.20
C LEU A 114 -5.24 -1.08 -12.58
N ILE A 115 -4.15 -0.97 -11.81
CA ILE A 115 -3.12 0.05 -12.02
C ILE A 115 -2.44 -0.12 -13.38
N VAL A 116 -1.98 -1.33 -13.69
CA VAL A 116 -1.21 -1.59 -14.90
C VAL A 116 -2.09 -1.52 -16.16
N GLU A 117 -3.32 -2.06 -16.11
CA GLU A 117 -4.25 -2.04 -17.26
C GLU A 117 -4.64 -0.63 -17.69
N ASN A 118 -4.79 0.27 -16.72
CA ASN A 118 -5.31 1.60 -16.97
C ASN A 118 -4.20 2.67 -16.95
N GLY A 119 -2.94 2.26 -16.87
CA GLY A 119 -1.79 3.17 -16.79
C GLY A 119 -1.92 4.18 -15.65
N ILE A 120 -2.47 3.76 -14.52
CA ILE A 120 -2.75 4.66 -13.40
C ILE A 120 -1.44 4.96 -12.70
N GLN A 121 -1.15 6.24 -12.51
CA GLN A 121 0.05 6.69 -11.82
C GLN A 121 -0.26 7.74 -10.76
N ASN A 122 0.73 7.93 -9.88
CA ASN A 122 0.74 8.89 -8.79
C ASN A 122 -0.28 8.57 -7.70
N VAL A 123 -0.44 7.28 -7.42
CA VAL A 123 -1.27 6.77 -6.33
C VAL A 123 -0.47 6.76 -5.04
N VAL A 124 -0.98 7.43 -4.01
CA VAL A 124 -0.35 7.49 -2.69
C VAL A 124 -1.32 6.89 -1.67
N PHE A 125 -1.00 5.69 -1.19
CA PHE A 125 -1.74 5.04 -0.11
C PHE A 125 -1.30 5.62 1.23
N LEU A 126 -2.25 6.13 2.01
CA LEU A 126 -2.05 6.64 3.35
C LEU A 126 -2.59 5.62 4.34
N CYS A 127 -1.68 4.99 5.06
CA CYS A 127 -1.98 3.86 5.93
C CYS A 127 -1.68 4.16 7.39
N GLY A 128 -2.41 3.47 8.27
CA GLY A 128 -2.04 3.30 9.68
C GLY A 128 -1.64 1.85 9.95
N ASP A 129 -1.98 1.36 11.14
CA ASP A 129 -1.91 -0.04 11.56
C ASP A 129 -0.57 -0.50 12.15
N TYR A 130 0.53 -0.38 11.41
CA TYR A 130 1.81 -0.94 11.85
C TYR A 130 2.46 -0.20 13.03
N HIS A 131 1.90 0.95 13.43
CA HIS A 131 2.42 1.81 14.49
C HIS A 131 3.89 2.25 14.30
N ALA A 132 4.40 2.14 13.08
CA ALA A 132 5.70 2.61 12.65
C ALA A 132 5.52 3.55 11.45
N SER A 133 6.39 4.56 11.35
CA SER A 133 6.37 5.47 10.21
C SER A 133 7.23 4.89 9.11
N MET A 134 6.68 4.72 7.91
CA MET A 134 7.42 4.21 6.77
C MET A 134 6.89 4.73 5.43
N THR A 135 7.75 4.68 4.41
CA THR A 135 7.39 4.95 3.03
C THR A 135 7.99 3.88 2.14
N THR A 136 7.13 3.33 1.30
CA THR A 136 7.43 2.22 0.43
C THR A 136 7.11 2.62 -1.00
N THR A 137 8.12 2.56 -1.87
CA THR A 137 7.95 2.71 -3.32
C THR A 137 7.41 1.41 -3.89
N LEU A 138 6.33 1.49 -4.65
CA LEU A 138 5.70 0.37 -5.34
C LEU A 138 6.15 0.36 -6.80
N GLU A 139 6.59 -0.80 -7.28
CA GLU A 139 7.08 -0.99 -8.65
C GLU A 139 6.25 -2.06 -9.36
N PHE A 140 5.72 -1.72 -10.53
CA PHE A 140 4.84 -2.61 -11.28
C PHE A 140 5.58 -3.25 -12.46
N GLY A 141 5.18 -4.47 -12.82
CA GLY A 141 5.64 -5.18 -14.01
C GLY A 141 4.48 -5.63 -14.88
N SER A 142 4.72 -5.70 -16.18
CA SER A 142 3.76 -6.25 -17.15
C SER A 142 3.99 -7.74 -17.34
N GLY A 143 2.91 -8.47 -17.62
CA GLY A 143 3.00 -9.85 -18.11
C GLY A 143 3.49 -9.93 -19.56
N ASP A 144 3.40 -8.83 -20.31
CA ASP A 144 3.95 -8.70 -21.67
C ASP A 144 5.34 -8.03 -21.62
N PRO A 145 6.42 -8.72 -22.03
CA PRO A 145 7.76 -8.15 -22.09
C PRO A 145 7.86 -6.84 -22.88
N ALA A 146 7.08 -6.69 -23.95
CA ALA A 146 7.09 -5.48 -24.77
C ALA A 146 6.57 -4.25 -24.00
N GLU A 147 5.59 -4.45 -23.12
CA GLU A 147 4.92 -3.38 -22.36
C GLU A 147 5.51 -3.19 -20.95
N ASN A 148 6.46 -4.03 -20.54
CA ASN A 148 7.03 -4.00 -19.20
C ASN A 148 7.73 -2.68 -18.86
N HIS A 149 8.33 -2.01 -19.85
CA HIS A 149 8.92 -0.68 -19.66
C HIS A 149 7.89 0.38 -19.24
N LYS A 150 6.67 0.31 -19.78
CA LYS A 150 5.57 1.22 -19.39
C LYS A 150 5.09 0.91 -17.98
N ALA A 151 4.87 -0.37 -17.67
CA ALA A 151 4.45 -0.78 -16.33
C ALA A 151 5.48 -0.36 -15.26
N ARG A 152 6.78 -0.53 -15.53
CA ARG A 152 7.87 -0.11 -14.65
C ARG A 152 8.00 1.40 -14.48
N SER A 153 7.35 2.20 -15.34
CA SER A 153 7.31 3.65 -15.22
C SER A 153 6.16 4.17 -14.34
N LEU A 154 5.19 3.31 -14.00
CA LEU A 154 4.07 3.66 -13.13
C LEU A 154 4.56 3.89 -11.70
N ARG A 155 4.06 4.97 -11.07
CA ARG A 155 4.47 5.38 -9.73
C ARG A 155 3.33 5.19 -8.74
N ALA A 156 3.60 4.46 -7.67
CA ALA A 156 2.75 4.46 -6.50
C ALA A 156 3.58 4.35 -5.23
N TYR A 157 3.04 4.86 -4.14
CA TYR A 157 3.70 4.91 -2.85
C TYR A 157 2.75 4.46 -1.75
N CYS A 158 3.26 3.72 -0.78
CA CYS A 158 2.56 3.43 0.46
C CYS A 158 3.26 4.18 1.59
N VAL A 159 2.58 5.14 2.20
CA VAL A 159 3.03 5.87 3.37
C VAL A 159 2.24 5.39 4.57
N VAL A 160 2.95 4.81 5.55
CA VAL A 160 2.36 4.41 6.82
C VAL A 160 2.79 5.42 7.87
N ALA A 161 1.84 5.99 8.60
CA ALA A 161 2.14 6.85 9.73
C ALA A 161 2.19 6.04 11.02
N SER A 162 3.14 6.34 11.91
CA SER A 162 3.10 5.82 13.27
C SER A 162 1.89 6.37 14.02
N GLY A 163 1.41 5.61 15.01
CA GLY A 163 0.39 6.12 15.91
C GLY A 163 0.98 7.20 16.82
N LEU A 164 0.24 8.31 16.99
CA LEU A 164 0.62 9.43 17.87
C LEU A 164 0.94 8.97 19.30
N TYR A 165 0.24 7.93 19.76
CA TYR A 165 0.46 7.27 21.04
C TYR A 165 0.23 5.77 20.90
N SER A 166 1.32 5.00 20.83
CA SER A 166 1.30 3.54 20.64
C SER A 166 2.07 2.84 21.76
N PRO A 167 1.58 2.90 23.02
CA PRO A 167 2.35 2.49 24.20
C PRO A 167 2.43 0.97 24.39
N LEU A 168 1.69 0.18 23.61
CA LEU A 168 1.58 -1.27 23.74
C LEU A 168 2.57 -1.95 22.78
N PRO A 169 3.77 -2.36 23.23
CA PRO A 169 4.83 -2.78 22.31
C PRO A 169 4.48 -4.05 21.53
N PHE A 170 3.66 -4.93 22.12
CA PHE A 170 3.23 -6.18 21.47
C PHE A 170 2.27 -5.94 20.29
N ALA A 171 1.70 -4.75 20.17
CA ALA A 171 0.82 -4.35 19.07
C ALA A 171 1.56 -3.51 18.02
N ASN A 172 2.84 -3.21 18.23
CA ASN A 172 3.63 -2.40 17.33
C ASN A 172 4.46 -3.32 16.42
N THR A 173 4.30 -3.15 15.12
CA THR A 173 5.11 -3.89 14.15
C THR A 173 6.57 -3.47 14.26
N ARG A 174 7.47 -4.46 14.29
CA ARG A 174 8.91 -4.22 14.27
C ARG A 174 9.43 -4.22 12.84
N LEU A 175 10.41 -3.38 12.54
CA LEU A 175 10.98 -3.31 11.19
C LEU A 175 11.67 -4.63 10.80
N ASP A 176 12.22 -5.39 11.75
CA ASP A 176 12.84 -6.70 11.49
C ASP A 176 11.84 -7.80 11.10
N GLU A 177 10.55 -7.62 11.39
CA GLU A 177 9.45 -8.50 10.99
C GLU A 177 8.98 -8.23 9.56
N LEU A 178 9.41 -7.12 8.95
CA LEU A 178 8.99 -6.68 7.63
C LEU A 178 10.01 -7.06 6.55
N VAL A 179 9.51 -7.31 5.34
CA VAL A 179 10.32 -7.48 4.13
C VAL A 179 10.61 -6.09 3.58
N HIS A 180 11.87 -5.76 3.39
CA HIS A 180 12.28 -4.38 3.05
C HIS A 180 12.37 -4.14 1.55
N ASP A 181 12.71 -5.15 0.75
CA ASP A 181 12.90 -5.00 -0.69
C ASP A 181 12.59 -6.32 -1.41
N THR A 182 11.48 -6.36 -2.15
CA THR A 182 11.09 -7.59 -2.88
C THR A 182 11.79 -7.71 -4.23
N ARG A 183 12.57 -6.72 -4.66
CA ARG A 183 13.23 -6.70 -5.98
C ARG A 183 14.36 -7.71 -6.05
N GLY A 184 14.97 -8.05 -4.91
CA GLY A 184 16.15 -8.92 -4.82
C GLY A 184 15.95 -10.26 -4.12
N ASP A 185 14.77 -10.55 -3.55
CA ASP A 185 14.67 -11.60 -2.54
C ASP A 185 14.29 -12.98 -3.09
N THR A 186 15.04 -13.97 -2.60
CA THR A 186 14.91 -15.43 -2.72
C THR A 186 13.87 -15.96 -3.72
N VAL A 187 14.38 -16.59 -4.78
CA VAL A 187 13.56 -17.31 -5.76
C VAL A 187 13.27 -18.72 -5.24
N TYR A 188 12.00 -19.13 -5.27
CA TYR A 188 11.59 -20.52 -5.05
C TYR A 188 10.73 -20.97 -6.24
N GLY A 189 11.14 -22.06 -6.89
CA GLY A 189 10.40 -22.60 -8.04
C GLY A 189 10.29 -21.64 -9.22
N GLY A 190 11.21 -20.67 -9.34
CA GLY A 190 11.21 -19.65 -10.40
C GLY A 190 10.50 -18.34 -10.05
N ASP A 191 9.77 -18.27 -8.93
CA ASP A 191 9.10 -17.05 -8.46
C ASP A 191 9.80 -16.45 -7.23
N ARG A 192 9.81 -15.12 -7.13
CA ARG A 192 10.35 -14.39 -5.97
C ARG A 192 9.38 -14.45 -4.80
N ARG A 193 9.89 -14.76 -3.61
CA ARG A 193 9.09 -15.10 -2.43
C ARG A 193 8.02 -14.06 -2.07
N TYR A 194 8.30 -12.78 -2.29
CA TYR A 194 7.44 -11.67 -1.84
C TYR A 194 6.80 -10.86 -2.97
N THR A 195 7.03 -11.24 -4.23
CA THR A 195 6.43 -10.56 -5.38
C THR A 195 4.97 -10.98 -5.52
N VAL A 196 4.05 -10.01 -5.54
CA VAL A 196 2.67 -10.28 -5.95
C VAL A 196 2.68 -10.53 -7.45
N ARG A 197 2.04 -11.61 -7.90
CA ARG A 197 1.86 -11.91 -9.33
C ARG A 197 0.39 -12.18 -9.62
N THR A 198 -0.16 -11.53 -10.64
CA THR A 198 -1.55 -11.72 -11.07
C THR A 198 -1.67 -12.86 -12.07
N CYS A 199 -2.91 -13.30 -12.36
CA CYS A 199 -3.17 -14.27 -13.43
C CYS A 199 -2.73 -13.74 -14.81
N ALA A 200 -2.77 -12.43 -15.03
CA ALA A 200 -2.30 -11.78 -16.26
C ALA A 200 -0.76 -11.66 -16.34
N GLY A 201 -0.02 -12.25 -15.39
CA GLY A 201 1.45 -12.22 -15.35
C GLY A 201 2.04 -10.90 -14.85
N ARG A 202 1.20 -9.94 -14.47
CA ARG A 202 1.61 -8.64 -13.92
C ARG A 202 2.17 -8.81 -12.53
N THR A 203 3.08 -7.93 -12.13
CA THR A 203 3.77 -8.04 -10.84
C THR A 203 3.71 -6.75 -10.05
N LEU A 204 3.68 -6.88 -8.73
CA LEU A 204 4.02 -5.80 -7.81
C LEU A 204 5.21 -6.21 -6.97
N ASP A 205 6.24 -5.39 -7.06
CA ASP A 205 7.38 -5.36 -6.18
C ASP A 205 7.36 -4.07 -5.37
N TYR A 206 8.14 -4.02 -4.30
CA TYR A 206 8.31 -2.79 -3.57
C TYR A 206 9.66 -2.70 -2.87
N LYS A 207 9.99 -1.48 -2.47
CA LYS A 207 11.15 -1.17 -1.63
C LYS A 207 10.77 -0.16 -0.57
N MET A 208 11.07 -0.48 0.68
CA MET A 208 10.93 0.42 1.82
C MET A 208 12.11 1.39 1.86
N ASP A 209 11.84 2.69 1.69
CA ASP A 209 12.86 3.74 1.58
C ASP A 209 13.07 4.50 2.89
N ASN A 210 11.97 4.81 3.56
CA ASN A 210 11.93 5.55 4.80
C ASN A 210 11.24 4.69 5.86
N ALA A 211 11.81 4.55 7.06
CA ALA A 211 11.26 3.70 8.10
C ALA A 211 11.81 4.07 9.48
N THR A 212 10.94 4.12 10.49
CA THR A 212 11.30 4.29 11.90
C THR A 212 10.19 3.76 12.82
N GLU A 213 10.61 3.13 13.92
CA GLU A 213 9.71 2.65 15.00
C GLU A 213 9.42 3.76 16.02
N LYS A 214 9.98 4.96 15.84
CA LYS A 214 9.75 6.08 16.76
C LYS A 214 8.30 6.58 16.65
N SER A 215 7.68 6.81 17.80
CA SER A 215 6.40 7.52 17.88
C SER A 215 6.54 8.96 17.41
N GLY A 216 5.50 9.47 16.77
CA GLY A 216 5.53 10.78 16.15
C GLY A 216 4.38 10.99 15.17
N PHE A 217 4.61 11.82 14.16
CA PHE A 217 3.64 12.08 13.10
C PHE A 217 4.33 12.29 11.76
N THR A 218 3.60 12.04 10.67
CA THR A 218 4.10 12.21 9.31
C THR A 218 3.42 13.40 8.65
N ILE A 219 4.21 14.33 8.13
CA ILE A 219 3.77 15.44 7.30
C ILE A 219 3.96 15.05 5.85
N LEU A 220 2.93 15.30 5.03
CA LEU A 220 2.97 15.13 3.59
C LEU A 220 2.85 16.50 2.94
N ASP A 221 3.83 16.84 2.11
CA ASP A 221 3.77 18.01 1.25
C ASP A 221 3.76 17.59 -0.21
N VAL A 222 2.88 18.22 -0.99
CA VAL A 222 2.60 17.83 -2.36
C VAL A 222 2.55 19.08 -3.21
N GLU A 223 3.49 19.18 -4.11
CA GLU A 223 3.65 20.37 -4.94
C GLU A 223 3.77 20.01 -6.41
N LYS A 224 3.27 20.92 -7.26
CA LYS A 224 3.47 20.84 -8.70
C LYS A 224 4.78 21.53 -9.04
N THR A 225 5.67 20.83 -9.71
CA THR A 225 6.97 21.31 -10.17
C THR A 225 6.98 21.45 -11.69
N GLY A 226 8.06 21.99 -12.26
CA GLY A 226 8.25 22.02 -13.72
C GLY A 226 8.41 20.63 -14.37
N GLN A 227 8.67 19.58 -13.58
CA GLN A 227 8.95 18.21 -14.04
C GLN A 227 7.81 17.22 -13.74
N GLY A 228 6.70 17.66 -13.16
CA GLY A 228 5.63 16.79 -12.67
C GLY A 228 5.23 17.15 -11.25
N TRP A 229 4.68 16.20 -10.50
CA TRP A 229 4.37 16.39 -9.10
C TRP A 229 5.51 15.86 -8.22
N ARG A 230 5.54 16.34 -6.98
CA ARG A 230 6.54 15.94 -6.00
C ARG A 230 5.86 15.73 -4.66
N LEU A 231 6.15 14.60 -4.04
CA LEU A 231 5.72 14.24 -2.70
C LEU A 231 6.92 14.32 -1.76
N THR A 232 6.82 15.12 -0.72
CA THR A 232 7.76 15.11 0.39
C THR A 232 7.09 14.43 1.58
N VAL A 233 7.75 13.42 2.13
CA VAL A 233 7.33 12.71 3.35
C VAL A 233 8.30 13.05 4.46
N ASP A 234 7.83 13.78 5.45
CA ASP A 234 8.61 14.28 6.58
C ASP A 234 8.08 13.68 7.89
N VAL A 235 8.85 12.75 8.46
CA VAL A 235 8.55 12.09 9.72
C VAL A 235 9.11 12.92 10.87
N ARG A 236 8.22 13.35 11.76
CA ARG A 236 8.54 14.10 12.98
C ARG A 236 8.36 13.23 14.21
N ASP A 237 9.17 13.45 15.24
CA ASP A 237 8.95 12.84 16.55
C ASP A 237 7.81 13.55 17.31
N THR A 238 7.52 13.10 18.53
CA THR A 238 6.46 13.68 19.38
C THR A 238 6.70 15.14 19.77
N ASN A 239 7.93 15.65 19.64
CA ASN A 239 8.29 17.04 19.90
C ASN A 239 8.28 17.89 18.62
N GLY A 240 7.96 17.30 17.47
CA GLY A 240 8.01 17.96 16.17
C GLY A 240 9.40 18.04 15.54
N ALA A 241 10.42 17.44 16.16
CA ALA A 241 11.76 17.39 15.58
C ALA A 241 11.79 16.44 14.39
N GLN A 242 12.50 16.82 13.33
CA GLN A 242 12.62 15.97 12.14
C GLN A 242 13.41 14.72 12.46
N VAL A 243 12.80 13.56 12.22
CA VAL A 243 13.42 12.24 12.34
C VAL A 243 13.99 11.82 10.99
N LYS A 244 13.18 11.94 9.93
CA LYS A 244 13.60 11.56 8.58
C LYS A 244 12.72 12.23 7.52
N ILE A 245 13.34 12.71 6.45
CA ILE A 245 12.66 13.35 5.33
C ILE A 245 13.14 12.76 4.01
N ASN A 246 12.18 12.44 3.14
CA ASN A 246 12.46 11.93 1.81
C ASN A 246 11.50 12.57 0.80
N THR A 247 11.98 12.71 -0.43
CA THR A 247 11.20 13.29 -1.53
C THR A 247 11.09 12.29 -2.67
N TYR A 248 9.90 12.18 -3.22
CA TYR A 248 9.51 11.19 -4.22
C TYR A 248 8.88 11.89 -5.42
N PRO A 249 9.24 11.50 -6.64
CA PRO A 249 8.63 12.08 -7.82
C PRO A 249 7.27 11.42 -8.08
N LEU A 250 6.25 12.23 -8.32
CA LEU A 250 4.92 11.81 -8.78
C LEU A 250 4.81 12.19 -10.27
#